data_AF-A0A3A6QYR9-F1
#
_entry.id   AF-A0A3A6QYR9-F1
#
_cell.length_a   1.000
_cell.length_b   1.000
_cell.length_c   1.000
_cell.angle_alpha   90.00
_cell.angle_beta   90.00
_cell.angle_gamma   90.00
#
_symmetry.space_group_name_H-M   'P 1'
#
loop_
_entity.id
_entity.type
_entity.pdbx_description
1 polymer ?
#
loop_
_entity_poly.entity_id
_entity_poly.type
_entity_poly.pdbx_seq_one_letter_code
_entity_poly.pdbx_strand_id
1 'polypeptide(L)'
;MKTIILLSIALLASLPASASVESEKQELALIQAHLDKLDYLIARAEREADYRALRQFEYGALKSDIRQIQAGIDDYLHPDRAVPRPVTPLGGDYVQRAMP
;
A
#
# COMPACT_ATOMS: atom_id res chain seq x y z
N MET A 1 -12.47 44.39 8.92
CA MET A 1 -11.42 43.43 8.51
C MET A 1 -11.99 42.11 7.99
N LYS A 2 -13.15 42.11 7.31
CA LYS A 2 -13.89 40.88 6.95
C LYS A 2 -13.95 40.62 5.44
N THR A 3 -13.44 41.56 4.64
CA THR A 3 -13.40 41.50 3.17
C THR A 3 -12.04 41.05 2.62
N ILE A 4 -10.97 41.14 3.42
CA ILE A 4 -9.61 40.75 3.00
C ILE A 4 -9.50 39.22 2.85
N ILE A 5 -10.27 38.45 3.61
CA ILE A 5 -10.21 36.98 3.58
C ILE A 5 -10.76 36.41 2.27
N LEU A 6 -11.67 37.12 1.58
CA LEU A 6 -12.26 36.64 0.32
C LEU A 6 -11.33 36.84 -0.89
N LEU A 7 -10.34 37.74 -0.82
CA LEU A 7 -9.42 37.98 -1.92
C LEU A 7 -8.27 36.96 -1.98
N SER A 8 -7.99 36.27 -0.87
CA SER A 8 -6.93 35.27 -0.79
C SER A 8 -7.28 33.92 -1.41
N ILE A 9 -8.59 33.61 -1.52
CA ILE A 9 -9.06 32.31 -2.05
C ILE A 9 -9.03 32.29 -3.59
N ALA A 10 -9.10 33.46 -4.24
CA ALA A 10 -9.07 33.55 -5.71
C ALA A 10 -7.66 33.38 -6.32
N LEU A 11 -6.59 33.48 -5.52
CA LEU A 11 -5.21 33.46 -6.02
C LEU A 11 -4.54 32.07 -5.98
N LEU A 12 -5.16 31.07 -5.32
CA LEU A 12 -4.64 29.69 -5.30
C LEU A 12 -5.07 28.84 -6.50
N ALA A 13 -5.97 29.34 -7.36
CA ALA A 13 -6.44 28.59 -8.53
C ALA A 13 -5.43 28.53 -9.69
N SER A 14 -4.24 29.13 -9.53
CA SER A 14 -3.18 29.17 -10.55
C SER A 14 -1.88 28.52 -10.06
N LEU A 15 -1.96 27.38 -9.37
CA LEU A 15 -0.80 26.51 -9.15
C LEU A 15 -0.78 25.43 -10.23
N PRO A 16 0.36 25.22 -10.92
CA PRO A 16 0.44 24.30 -12.05
C PRO A 16 0.24 22.85 -11.60
N ALA A 17 -0.20 22.00 -12.53
CA ALA A 17 -0.51 20.58 -12.38
C ALA A 17 0.61 19.66 -11.83
N SER A 18 1.73 20.23 -11.36
CA SER A 18 2.80 19.53 -10.63
C SER A 18 2.44 19.23 -9.17
N ALA A 19 1.44 19.92 -8.60
CA ALA A 19 0.95 19.62 -7.25
C ALA A 19 0.27 18.24 -7.16
N SER A 20 -0.36 17.76 -8.24
CA SER A 20 -1.08 16.48 -8.22
C SER A 20 -0.17 15.26 -8.27
N VAL A 21 0.89 15.31 -9.09
CA VAL A 21 1.85 14.19 -9.20
C VAL A 21 2.67 14.05 -7.91
N GLU A 22 3.10 15.17 -7.32
CA GLU A 22 3.82 15.16 -6.05
C GLU A 22 2.90 14.69 -4.90
N SER A 23 1.63 15.12 -4.91
CA SER A 23 0.63 14.64 -3.95
C SER A 23 0.39 13.13 -4.07
N GLU A 24 0.29 12.59 -5.29
CA GLU A 24 0.12 11.14 -5.49
C GLU A 24 1.30 10.35 -4.94
N LYS A 25 2.54 10.78 -5.24
CA LYS A 25 3.75 10.11 -4.75
C LYS A 25 3.86 10.12 -3.22
N GLN A 26 3.43 11.22 -2.59
CA GLN A 26 3.37 11.31 -1.13
C GLN A 26 2.37 10.32 -0.54
N GLU A 27 1.17 10.20 -1.11
CA GLU A 27 0.18 9.21 -0.66
C GLU A 27 0.67 7.76 -0.84
N LEU A 28 1.36 7.46 -1.95
CA LEU A 28 1.97 6.16 -2.17
C LEU A 28 3.09 5.84 -1.17
N ALA A 29 3.92 6.82 -0.81
CA ALA A 29 4.92 6.66 0.24
C ALA A 29 4.27 6.43 1.62
N LEU A 30 3.15 7.09 1.90
CA LEU A 30 2.37 6.83 3.12
C LEU A 30 1.79 5.41 3.11
N ILE A 31 1.33 4.91 1.96
CA ILE A 31 0.86 3.53 1.82
C ILE A 31 2.00 2.54 2.14
N GLN A 32 3.21 2.74 1.59
CA GLN A 32 4.36 1.89 1.95
C GLN A 32 4.63 1.89 3.46
N ALA A 33 4.69 3.07 4.08
CA ALA A 33 4.91 3.18 5.52
C ALA A 33 3.78 2.52 6.36
N HIS A 34 2.55 2.44 5.84
CA HIS A 34 1.47 1.70 6.49
C HIS A 34 1.61 0.18 6.29
N LEU A 35 2.00 -0.27 5.10
CA LEU A 35 2.25 -1.69 4.82
C LEU A 35 3.38 -2.23 5.69
N ASP A 36 4.46 -1.47 5.89
CA ASP A 36 5.57 -1.85 6.78
C ASP A 36 5.09 -2.08 8.23
N LYS A 37 4.13 -1.27 8.70
CA LYS A 37 3.56 -1.44 10.05
C LYS A 37 2.72 -2.70 10.20
N LEU A 38 2.25 -3.30 9.09
CA LEU A 38 1.47 -4.53 9.15
C LEU A 38 2.34 -5.72 9.59
N ASP A 39 3.66 -5.68 9.40
CA ASP A 39 4.56 -6.77 9.81
C ASP A 39 4.39 -7.16 11.27
N TYR A 40 4.28 -6.15 12.15
CA TYR A 40 4.05 -6.40 13.58
C TYR A 40 2.70 -7.06 13.85
N LEU A 41 1.64 -6.60 13.17
CA LEU A 41 0.29 -7.13 13.35
C LEU A 41 0.20 -8.58 12.84
N ILE A 42 0.83 -8.86 11.71
CA ILE A 42 0.89 -10.19 11.11
C ILE A 42 1.67 -11.13 12.03
N ALA A 43 2.85 -10.71 12.49
CA ALA A 43 3.65 -11.52 13.41
C ALA A 43 2.93 -11.77 14.74
N ARG A 44 2.17 -10.80 15.26
CA ARG A 44 1.36 -10.98 16.45
C ARG A 44 0.22 -11.98 16.20
N ALA A 45 -0.52 -11.81 15.12
CA ALA A 45 -1.61 -12.71 14.76
C ALA A 45 -1.11 -14.15 14.57
N GLU A 46 0.05 -14.33 13.93
CA GLU A 46 0.71 -15.63 13.77
C GLU A 46 1.06 -16.27 15.12
N ARG A 47 1.62 -15.50 16.08
CA ARG A 47 1.90 -16.01 17.43
C ARG A 47 0.64 -16.38 18.23
N GLU A 48 -0.47 -15.68 17.98
CA GLU A 48 -1.74 -15.88 18.67
C GLU A 48 -2.64 -16.93 17.97
N ALA A 49 -2.20 -17.49 16.84
CA ALA A 49 -2.99 -18.42 16.05
C ALA A 49 -3.26 -19.75 16.78
N ASP A 50 -4.50 -20.24 16.68
CA ASP A 50 -4.84 -21.60 17.11
C ASP A 50 -4.50 -22.60 16.00
N TYR A 51 -3.30 -23.17 16.08
CA TYR A 51 -2.80 -24.18 15.15
C TYR A 51 -3.51 -25.53 15.23
N ARG A 52 -4.50 -25.69 16.11
CA ARG A 52 -5.37 -26.89 16.16
C ARG A 52 -6.64 -26.74 15.34
N ALA A 53 -6.95 -25.52 14.87
CA ALA A 53 -8.13 -25.26 14.06
C ALA A 53 -8.04 -25.97 12.70
N LEU A 54 -9.19 -26.44 12.19
CA LEU A 54 -9.27 -27.12 10.88
C LEU A 54 -8.91 -26.23 9.69
N ARG A 55 -9.03 -24.90 9.85
CA ARG A 55 -8.61 -23.91 8.85
C ARG A 55 -7.47 -23.12 9.44
N GLN A 56 -6.32 -23.19 8.78
CA GLN A 56 -5.14 -22.40 9.12
C GLN A 56 -5.02 -21.20 8.20
N PHE A 57 -4.55 -20.08 8.73
CA PHE A 57 -4.26 -18.88 7.94
C PHE A 57 -2.81 -18.94 7.44
N GLU A 58 -2.60 -18.78 6.14
CA GLU A 58 -1.29 -18.83 5.50
C GLU A 58 -0.59 -17.46 5.64
N TYR A 59 -0.03 -17.18 6.82
CA TYR A 59 0.70 -15.94 7.09
C TYR A 59 1.87 -15.72 6.13
N GLY A 60 2.52 -16.80 5.67
CA GLY A 60 3.57 -16.72 4.66
C GLY A 60 3.09 -16.17 3.32
N ALA A 61 1.91 -16.60 2.87
CA ALA A 61 1.29 -16.11 1.65
C ALA A 61 0.90 -14.63 1.77
N LEU A 62 0.29 -14.22 2.89
CA LEU A 62 -0.02 -12.81 3.15
C LEU A 62 1.23 -11.92 3.14
N LYS A 63 2.30 -12.33 3.85
CA LYS A 63 3.57 -11.58 3.85
C LYS A 63 4.18 -11.47 2.46
N SER A 64 4.04 -12.53 1.64
CA SER A 64 4.51 -12.52 0.26
C SER A 64 3.75 -11.50 -0.58
N ASP A 65 2.43 -11.48 -0.49
CA ASP A 65 1.58 -10.56 -1.26
C ASP A 65 1.81 -9.11 -0.83
N ILE A 66 2.00 -8.82 0.46
CA ILE A 66 2.35 -7.47 0.94
C ILE A 66 3.68 -7.00 0.37
N ARG A 67 4.70 -7.87 0.31
CA ARG A 67 5.99 -7.54 -0.33
C ARG A 67 5.85 -7.26 -1.82
N GLN A 68 4.97 -7.99 -2.51
CA GLN A 68 4.69 -7.73 -3.94
C GLN A 68 4.02 -6.36 -4.13
N ILE A 69 3.09 -5.98 -3.24
CA ILE A 69 2.47 -4.65 -3.26
C ILE A 69 3.52 -3.56 -3.00
N GLN A 70 4.35 -3.72 -1.97
CA GLN A 70 5.44 -2.78 -1.65
C GLN A 70 6.40 -2.60 -2.85
N ALA A 71 6.80 -3.70 -3.50
CA ALA A 71 7.67 -3.68 -4.66
C ALA A 71 7.02 -2.98 -5.87
N GLY A 72 5.74 -3.20 -6.11
CA GLY A 72 5.01 -2.52 -7.20
C GLY A 72 4.88 -1.02 -6.97
N ILE A 73 4.69 -0.58 -5.72
CA ILE A 73 4.68 0.85 -5.37
C ILE A 73 6.08 1.44 -5.54
N ASP A 74 7.13 0.74 -5.08
CA ASP A 74 8.52 1.20 -5.19
C ASP A 74 8.95 1.34 -6.66
N ASP A 75 8.62 0.33 -7.49
CA ASP A 75 8.87 0.34 -8.94
C ASP A 75 8.20 1.54 -9.63
N TYR A 76 7.01 1.96 -9.17
CA TYR A 76 6.31 3.13 -9.71
C TYR A 76 6.94 4.45 -9.24
N LEU A 77 7.35 4.54 -7.97
CA LEU A 77 7.99 5.73 -7.41
C LEU A 77 9.40 5.94 -7.98
N HIS A 78 10.12 4.85 -8.28
CA HIS A 78 11.52 4.82 -8.73
C HIS A 78 11.68 4.06 -10.06
N PRO A 79 11.13 4.57 -11.17
CA PRO A 79 11.15 3.84 -12.43
C PRO A 79 12.57 3.76 -13.02
N ASP A 80 13.18 2.58 -13.00
CA ASP A 80 14.26 2.24 -13.91
C ASP A 80 13.69 2.13 -15.32
N ARG A 81 14.26 2.88 -16.28
CA ARG A 81 13.72 3.15 -17.64
C ARG A 81 12.65 2.17 -18.13
N ALA A 82 11.47 2.73 -18.44
CA ALA A 82 10.20 2.07 -18.72
C ALA A 82 10.26 0.86 -19.67
N VAL A 83 10.35 -0.34 -19.11
CA VAL A 83 9.80 -1.54 -19.74
C VAL A 83 8.48 -1.84 -19.02
N PRO A 84 7.34 -1.86 -19.71
CA PRO A 84 6.08 -2.31 -19.13
C PRO A 84 6.25 -3.73 -18.59
N ARG A 85 6.21 -3.88 -17.26
CA ARG A 85 6.19 -5.18 -16.61
C ARG A 85 4.74 -5.62 -16.42
N PRO A 86 4.37 -6.85 -16.77
CA PRO A 86 3.05 -7.36 -16.47
C PRO A 86 2.82 -7.38 -14.96
N VAL A 87 1.64 -6.91 -14.53
CA VAL A 87 1.23 -7.00 -13.13
C VAL A 87 0.99 -8.46 -12.81
N THR A 88 1.78 -9.02 -11.90
CA THR A 88 1.57 -10.39 -11.42
C THR A 88 0.39 -10.42 -10.47
N PRO A 89 -0.59 -11.32 -10.65
CA PRO A 89 -1.68 -11.48 -9.68
C PRO A 89 -1.14 -11.86 -8.30
N LEU A 90 -1.69 -11.25 -7.25
CA LEU A 90 -1.46 -11.67 -5.87
C LEU A 90 -2.02 -13.09 -5.66
N GLY A 91 -1.42 -13.85 -4.74
CA GLY A 91 -1.88 -15.20 -4.43
C GLY A 91 -3.32 -15.20 -3.93
N GLY A 92 -3.64 -14.32 -2.97
CA GLY A 92 -5.00 -14.04 -2.51
C GLY A 92 -5.74 -15.17 -1.77
N ASP A 93 -5.30 -16.42 -1.88
CA ASP A 93 -5.77 -17.55 -1.07
C ASP A 93 -4.87 -17.69 0.17
N TYR A 94 -5.36 -17.21 1.31
CA TYR A 94 -4.66 -17.28 2.59
C TYR A 94 -5.20 -18.38 3.50
N VAL A 95 -5.97 -19.33 2.98
CA VAL A 95 -6.53 -20.41 3.80
C VAL A 95 -5.87 -21.72 3.42
N GLN A 96 -5.12 -22.30 4.36
CA GLN A 96 -4.69 -23.68 4.22
C GLN A 96 -5.92 -24.57 4.38
N ARG A 97 -6.37 -25.15 3.26
CA ARG A 97 -7.26 -26.30 3.31
C ARG A 97 -6.44 -27.50 3.74
N ALA A 98 -6.80 -28.11 4.86
CA ALA A 98 -6.33 -29.46 5.16
C ALA A 98 -6.66 -30.34 3.93
N MET A 99 -5.65 -30.98 3.34
CA MET A 99 -5.89 -31.98 2.31
C MET A 99 -6.76 -33.09 2.94
N PRO A 100 -7.83 -33.54 2.24
CA PRO A 100 -8.65 -34.65 2.72
C PRO A 100 -7.87 -35.97 2.77
#